data_AF-A0A7C6EH58-F1
#
_entry.id   AF-A0A7C6EH58-F1
#
_cell.length_a   1.000
_cell.length_b   1.000
_cell.length_c   1.000
_cell.angle_alpha   90.00
_cell.angle_beta   90.00
_cell.angle_gamma   90.00
#
_symmetry.space_group_name_H-M   'P 1'
#
loop_
_entity.id
_entity.type
_entity.pdbx_description
1 polymer ?
#
loop_
_entity_poly.entity_id
_entity_poly.type
_entity_poly.pdbx_seq_one_letter_code
_entity_poly.pdbx_strand_id
1 'polypeptide(L)'
;QIVELKKKIESNSTDKKYDIDLTYITARGRWYYYSWKGSEEKSGGIATNIGVHFFDMLSWIFGPPQRNIVHIKRPDIASGYLELKKARVRWFLSLRFEDLPKEAISAGKRSYRCITIDGQPFDFTDGFQDLHTKLYEEILKGNGFGLDENRNAIQIVYDIRNARPEPNSGERHPLCPRE
;
A
#
# COMPACT_ATOMS: atom_id res chain seq x y z
N GLN A 1 -13.37 -2.84 11.23
CA GLN A 1 -12.28 -3.64 10.64
C GLN A 1 -10.89 -3.04 10.85
N ILE A 2 -10.46 -1.98 10.14
CA ILE A 2 -9.09 -1.41 10.29
C ILE A 2 -8.78 -0.98 11.73
N VAL A 3 -9.70 -0.26 12.38
CA VAL A 3 -9.57 0.16 13.79
C VAL A 3 -9.53 -1.03 14.75
N GLU A 4 -10.32 -2.08 14.48
CA GLU A 4 -10.37 -3.29 15.31
C GLU A 4 -9.08 -4.10 15.18
N LEU A 5 -8.54 -4.21 13.96
CA LEU A 5 -7.25 -4.82 13.71
C LEU A 5 -6.16 -4.08 14.49
N LYS A 6 -6.11 -2.75 14.39
CA LYS A 6 -5.15 -1.95 15.19
C LYS A 6 -5.25 -2.24 16.69
N LYS A 7 -6.47 -2.18 17.26
CA LYS A 7 -6.69 -2.49 18.69
C LYS A 7 -6.19 -3.89 19.07
N LYS A 8 -6.43 -4.89 18.21
CA LYS A 8 -5.94 -6.27 18.43
C LYS A 8 -4.41 -6.37 18.39
N ILE A 9 -3.75 -5.62 17.51
CA ILE A 9 -2.29 -5.60 17.39
C ILE A 9 -1.65 -4.84 18.56
N GLU A 10 -2.30 -3.78 19.05
CA GLU A 10 -1.86 -3.01 20.22
C GLU A 10 -2.04 -3.76 21.53
N SER A 11 -3.12 -4.53 21.68
CA SER A 11 -3.36 -5.35 22.88
C SER A 11 -2.49 -6.60 22.97
N ASN A 12 -1.87 -7.01 21.87
CA ASN A 12 -0.94 -8.12 21.86
C ASN A 12 0.43 -7.69 22.43
N SER A 13 0.80 -8.27 23.57
CA SER A 13 2.05 -8.01 24.29
C SER A 13 3.27 -8.72 23.69
N THR A 14 3.07 -9.60 22.71
CA THR A 14 4.18 -10.31 22.05
C THR A 14 4.89 -9.41 21.04
N ASP A 15 6.22 -9.54 20.95
CA ASP A 15 7.04 -8.85 19.95
C ASP A 15 6.98 -9.55 18.57
N LYS A 16 5.83 -10.15 18.26
CA LYS A 16 5.62 -10.89 17.02
C LYS A 16 5.53 -9.92 15.84
N LYS A 17 6.25 -10.25 14.76
CA LYS A 17 6.00 -9.66 13.43
C LYS A 17 5.00 -10.50 12.65
N TYR A 18 4.05 -9.82 12.01
CA TYR A 18 3.07 -10.40 11.10
C TYR A 18 3.61 -10.40 9.67
N ASP A 19 3.39 -11.48 8.93
CA ASP A 19 3.80 -11.58 7.54
C ASP A 19 2.64 -11.14 6.64
N ILE A 20 2.85 -10.11 5.83
CA ILE A 20 1.80 -9.42 5.07
C ILE A 20 2.14 -9.42 3.58
N ASP A 21 1.18 -9.80 2.75
CA ASP A 21 1.20 -9.52 1.32
C ASP A 21 0.19 -8.44 0.99
N LEU A 22 0.66 -7.35 0.38
CA LEU A 22 -0.17 -6.30 -0.20
C LEU A 22 -0.12 -6.40 -1.72
N THR A 23 -1.24 -6.76 -2.34
CA THR A 23 -1.43 -6.65 -3.79
C THR A 23 -2.47 -5.58 -4.09
N TYR A 24 -2.06 -4.56 -4.85
CA TYR A 24 -3.00 -3.58 -5.39
C TYR A 24 -2.78 -3.36 -6.88
N ILE A 25 -3.76 -3.77 -7.67
CA ILE A 25 -3.74 -3.68 -9.12
C ILE A 25 -4.96 -2.87 -9.53
N THR A 26 -4.74 -1.80 -10.26
CA THR A 26 -5.80 -0.91 -10.70
C THR A 26 -5.52 -0.53 -12.14
N ALA A 27 -6.06 -1.30 -13.08
CA ALA A 27 -5.72 -1.16 -14.49
C ALA A 27 -6.04 0.25 -14.99
N ARG A 28 -5.09 0.87 -15.71
CA ARG A 28 -5.25 2.21 -16.29
C ARG A 28 -5.01 2.18 -17.79
N GLY A 29 -5.85 2.93 -18.52
CA GLY A 29 -5.65 3.16 -19.94
C GLY A 29 -4.55 4.20 -20.21
N ARG A 30 -4.20 4.37 -21.49
CA ARG A 30 -3.16 5.31 -21.95
C ARG A 30 -3.33 6.73 -21.39
N TRP A 31 -4.58 7.20 -21.24
CA TRP A 31 -4.89 8.52 -20.71
C TRP A 31 -4.21 8.83 -19.35
N TYR A 32 -4.00 7.82 -18.50
CA TYR A 32 -3.37 8.02 -17.20
C TYR A 32 -1.93 8.52 -17.35
N TYR A 33 -1.18 7.91 -18.28
CA TYR A 33 0.22 8.22 -18.55
C TYR A 33 0.41 9.58 -19.24
N TYR A 34 -0.58 10.02 -20.03
CA TYR A 34 -0.58 11.36 -20.65
C TYR A 34 -1.14 12.46 -19.72
N SER A 35 -1.68 12.09 -18.56
CA SER A 35 -2.13 13.05 -17.54
C SER A 35 -0.98 13.41 -16.58
N TRP A 36 -1.22 14.36 -15.68
CA TRP A 36 -0.28 14.66 -14.59
C TRP A 36 0.05 13.44 -13.72
N LYS A 37 -0.83 12.43 -13.66
CA LYS A 37 -0.63 11.21 -12.88
C LYS A 37 0.54 10.37 -13.39
N GLY A 38 0.83 10.43 -14.70
CA GLY A 38 1.96 9.75 -15.33
C GLY A 38 3.31 10.47 -15.17
N SER A 39 3.30 11.73 -14.72
CA SER A 39 4.50 12.52 -14.47
C SER A 39 4.93 12.35 -13.01
N GLU A 40 6.08 11.70 -12.76
CA GLU A 40 6.58 11.49 -11.40
C GLU A 40 6.83 12.81 -10.64
N GLU A 41 7.27 13.86 -11.35
CA GLU A 41 7.46 15.20 -10.78
C GLU A 41 6.15 15.76 -10.19
N LYS A 42 5.00 15.48 -10.82
CA LYS A 42 3.69 15.99 -10.39
C LYS A 42 2.96 15.03 -9.45
N SER A 43 3.12 13.72 -9.64
CA SER A 43 2.34 12.69 -8.93
C SER A 43 3.11 12.00 -7.80
N GLY A 44 4.43 12.10 -7.81
CA GLY A 44 5.31 11.33 -6.93
C GLY A 44 5.46 9.86 -7.32
N GLY A 45 4.94 9.45 -8.48
CA GLY A 45 4.99 8.06 -8.96
C GLY A 45 3.93 7.15 -8.33
N ILE A 46 3.89 5.88 -8.73
CA ILE A 46 2.83 4.93 -8.35
C ILE A 46 2.74 4.76 -6.83
N ALA A 47 3.88 4.57 -6.16
CA ALA A 47 3.91 4.34 -4.72
C ALA A 47 3.30 5.52 -3.95
N THR A 48 3.50 6.76 -4.40
CA THR A 48 2.87 7.96 -3.80
C THR A 48 1.42 8.12 -4.23
N ASN A 49 1.17 8.26 -5.54
CA ASN A 49 -0.15 8.63 -6.06
C ASN A 49 -1.23 7.54 -5.85
N ILE A 50 -0.80 6.28 -5.73
CA ILE A 50 -1.70 5.12 -5.63
C ILE A 50 -1.48 4.36 -4.32
N GLY A 51 -0.23 4.18 -3.91
CA GLY A 51 0.13 3.33 -2.77
C GLY A 51 0.02 3.99 -1.39
N VAL A 52 0.04 5.33 -1.29
CA VAL A 52 0.27 6.03 -0.01
C VAL A 52 -0.72 5.63 1.09
N HIS A 53 -2.00 5.47 0.77
CA HIS A 53 -3.01 5.09 1.76
C HIS A 53 -2.81 3.70 2.35
N PHE A 54 -2.20 2.77 1.59
CA PHE A 54 -1.86 1.45 2.13
C PHE A 54 -0.67 1.52 3.05
N PHE A 55 0.37 2.28 2.68
CA PHE A 55 1.54 2.46 3.54
C PHE A 55 1.19 3.22 4.82
N ASP A 56 0.31 4.21 4.71
CA ASP A 56 -0.28 4.91 5.85
C ASP A 56 -0.99 3.94 6.79
N MET A 57 -2.01 3.24 6.29
CA MET A 57 -2.77 2.24 7.05
C MET A 57 -1.86 1.19 7.70
N LEU A 58 -0.90 0.63 6.96
CA LEU A 58 0.00 -0.39 7.47
C LEU A 58 0.92 0.17 8.57
N SER A 59 1.51 1.34 8.37
CA SER A 59 2.36 1.97 9.39
C SER A 59 1.57 2.42 10.63
N TRP A 60 0.30 2.79 10.45
CA TRP A 60 -0.61 3.15 11.55
C TRP A 60 -1.00 1.93 12.41
N ILE A 61 -1.14 0.75 11.81
CA ILE A 61 -1.48 -0.50 12.50
C ILE A 61 -0.24 -1.18 13.09
N PHE A 62 0.83 -1.31 12.30
CA PHE A 62 1.99 -2.15 12.61
C PHE A 62 3.21 -1.35 13.08
N GLY A 63 3.09 -0.02 13.18
CA GLY A 63 4.11 0.87 13.70
C GLY A 63 5.08 1.41 12.64
N PRO A 64 6.10 2.18 13.07
CA PRO A 64 6.97 2.92 12.16
C PRO A 64 7.81 2.00 11.27
N PRO A 65 8.25 2.50 10.09
CA PRO A 65 9.14 1.77 9.19
C PRO A 65 10.53 1.57 9.81
N GLN A 66 11.11 0.40 9.57
CA GLN A 66 12.46 0.01 10.00
C GLN A 66 13.38 -0.26 8.82
N ARG A 67 12.83 -0.81 7.72
CA ARG A 67 13.58 -1.10 6.49
C ARG A 67 12.67 -0.99 5.27
N ASN A 68 13.18 -0.45 4.18
CA ASN A 68 12.42 -0.28 2.94
C ASN A 68 13.31 -0.67 1.75
N ILE A 69 12.91 -1.72 1.04
CA ILE A 69 13.62 -2.25 -0.13
C ILE A 69 12.69 -2.18 -1.32
N VAL A 70 13.16 -1.64 -2.44
CA VAL A 70 12.41 -1.59 -3.69
C VAL A 70 12.97 -2.65 -4.63
N HIS A 71 12.14 -3.59 -5.09
CA HIS A 71 12.55 -4.57 -6.11
C HIS A 71 12.32 -4.04 -7.52
N ILE A 72 11.19 -3.35 -7.74
CA ILE A 72 10.80 -2.82 -9.05
C ILE A 72 10.32 -1.39 -8.88
N LYS A 73 10.83 -0.50 -9.73
CA LYS A 73 10.37 0.88 -9.84
C LYS A 73 10.25 1.26 -11.32
N ARG A 74 9.02 1.21 -11.85
CA ARG A 74 8.68 1.56 -13.23
C ARG A 74 7.43 2.46 -13.26
N PRO A 75 7.15 3.13 -14.39
CA PRO A 75 5.96 3.99 -14.52
C PRO A 75 4.61 3.28 -14.37
N ASP A 76 4.57 1.96 -14.55
CA ASP A 76 3.35 1.13 -14.52
C ASP A 76 3.33 0.05 -13.42
N ILE A 77 4.48 -0.27 -12.82
CA ILE A 77 4.62 -1.25 -11.73
C ILE A 77 5.62 -0.75 -10.67
N ALA A 78 5.28 -0.96 -9.39
CA ALA A 78 6.22 -0.86 -8.29
C ALA A 78 6.06 -2.07 -7.34
N SER A 79 7.17 -2.61 -6.83
CA SER A 79 7.14 -3.70 -5.86
C SER A 79 8.34 -3.62 -4.92
N GLY A 80 8.18 -4.16 -3.72
CA GLY A 80 9.23 -4.13 -2.72
C GLY A 80 8.89 -4.89 -1.44
N TYR A 81 9.74 -4.65 -0.45
CA TYR A 81 9.63 -5.15 0.91
C TYR A 81 9.71 -3.98 1.89
N LEU A 82 8.74 -3.91 2.80
CA LEU A 82 8.69 -2.92 3.87
C LEU A 82 8.65 -3.65 5.21
N GLU A 83 9.67 -3.44 6.02
CA GLU A 83 9.71 -3.90 7.40
C GLU A 83 9.21 -2.79 8.31
N LEU A 84 8.13 -3.07 9.03
CA LEU A 84 7.57 -2.23 10.08
C LEU A 84 7.91 -2.84 11.45
N LYS A 85 7.71 -2.06 12.51
CA LYS A 85 7.95 -2.53 13.89
C LYS A 85 7.29 -3.89 14.18
N LYS A 86 6.03 -4.09 13.76
CA LYS A 86 5.26 -5.33 13.97
C LYS A 86 4.92 -6.07 12.68
N ALA A 87 5.50 -5.76 11.52
CA ALA A 87 5.16 -6.47 10.29
C ALA A 87 6.30 -6.58 9.28
N ARG A 88 6.25 -7.64 8.47
CA ARG A 88 7.05 -7.81 7.26
C ARG A 88 6.09 -7.76 6.08
N VAL A 89 6.18 -6.71 5.27
CA VAL A 89 5.23 -6.45 4.19
C VAL A 89 5.91 -6.66 2.85
N ARG A 90 5.51 -7.67 2.09
CA ARG A 90 5.83 -7.78 0.67
C ARG A 90 4.71 -7.07 -0.09
N TRP A 91 5.06 -6.13 -0.97
CA TRP A 91 4.05 -5.30 -1.63
C TRP A 91 4.23 -5.25 -3.15
N PHE A 92 3.11 -5.17 -3.86
CA PHE A 92 3.04 -5.09 -5.31
C PHE A 92 1.91 -4.16 -5.75
N LEU A 93 2.29 -3.13 -6.51
CA LEU A 93 1.41 -2.10 -7.06
C LEU A 93 1.50 -2.14 -8.59
N SER A 94 0.37 -2.25 -9.29
CA SER A 94 0.36 -2.27 -10.76
C SER A 94 -0.80 -1.48 -11.36
N LEU A 95 -0.50 -0.84 -12.50
CA LEU A 95 -1.45 -0.17 -13.38
C LEU A 95 -1.78 -0.99 -14.63
N ARG A 96 -1.18 -2.17 -14.78
CA ARG A 96 -1.33 -3.03 -15.97
C ARG A 96 -2.54 -3.96 -15.83
N PHE A 97 -3.19 -4.24 -16.95
CA PHE A 97 -4.34 -5.14 -16.95
C PHE A 97 -3.89 -6.61 -16.85
N GLU A 98 -2.72 -6.91 -17.40
CA GLU A 98 -2.14 -8.25 -17.52
C GLU A 98 -1.71 -8.84 -16.17
N ASP A 99 -1.56 -7.99 -15.15
CA ASP A 99 -1.22 -8.43 -13.79
C ASP A 99 -2.46 -8.83 -12.98
N LEU A 100 -3.69 -8.56 -13.47
CA LEU A 100 -4.91 -8.93 -12.77
C LEU A 100 -5.05 -10.47 -12.68
N PRO A 101 -5.48 -11.00 -11.52
CA PRO A 101 -5.85 -12.41 -11.40
C PRO A 101 -6.99 -12.79 -12.34
N LYS A 102 -6.99 -14.04 -12.82
CA LYS A 102 -7.98 -14.54 -13.77
C LYS A 102 -9.40 -14.37 -13.24
N GLU A 103 -9.59 -14.58 -11.94
CA GLU A 103 -10.89 -14.47 -11.26
C GLU A 103 -11.43 -13.04 -11.31
N ALA A 104 -10.56 -12.03 -11.20
CA ALA A 104 -10.95 -10.63 -11.32
C ALA A 104 -11.34 -10.28 -12.76
N ILE A 105 -10.59 -10.79 -13.74
CA ILE A 105 -10.87 -10.61 -15.17
C ILE A 105 -12.21 -11.25 -15.55
N SER A 106 -12.43 -12.51 -15.14
CA SER A 106 -13.69 -13.23 -15.38
C SER A 106 -14.90 -12.57 -14.73
N ALA A 107 -14.71 -11.87 -13.60
CA ALA A 107 -15.75 -11.07 -12.95
C ALA A 107 -15.92 -9.66 -13.56
N GLY A 108 -15.26 -9.35 -14.67
CA GLY A 108 -15.34 -8.04 -15.34
C GLY A 108 -14.71 -6.88 -14.56
N LYS A 109 -13.92 -7.17 -13.51
CA LYS A 109 -13.29 -6.15 -12.67
C LYS A 109 -12.03 -5.60 -13.34
N ARG A 110 -11.79 -4.29 -13.19
CA ARG A 110 -10.55 -3.62 -13.64
C ARG A 110 -9.58 -3.33 -12.50
N SER A 111 -9.89 -3.79 -11.30
CA SER A 111 -9.09 -3.59 -10.11
C SER A 111 -9.15 -4.82 -9.22
N TYR A 112 -8.01 -5.12 -8.59
CA TYR A 112 -7.84 -6.18 -7.64
C TYR A 112 -7.07 -5.64 -6.44
N ARG A 113 -7.64 -5.80 -5.25
CA ARG A 113 -7.05 -5.39 -3.98
C ARG A 113 -7.10 -6.57 -3.04
N CYS A 114 -5.94 -6.98 -2.57
CA CYS A 114 -5.81 -8.09 -1.63
C CYS A 114 -4.76 -7.74 -0.60
N ILE A 115 -5.10 -7.93 0.67
CA ILE A 115 -4.14 -7.95 1.76
C ILE A 115 -4.30 -9.29 2.45
N THR A 116 -3.22 -10.01 2.68
CA THR A 116 -3.21 -11.19 3.55
C THR A 116 -2.33 -10.92 4.76
N ILE A 117 -2.75 -11.38 5.93
CA ILE A 117 -1.99 -11.29 7.18
C ILE A 117 -1.81 -12.72 7.70
N ASP A 118 -0.56 -13.16 7.86
CA ASP A 118 -0.19 -14.55 8.18
C ASP A 118 -0.88 -15.56 7.25
N GLY A 119 -0.97 -15.22 5.96
CA GLY A 119 -1.61 -16.03 4.93
C GLY A 119 -3.15 -16.00 4.92
N GLN A 120 -3.80 -15.30 5.86
CA GLN A 120 -5.25 -15.17 5.90
C GLN A 120 -5.71 -13.88 5.20
N PRO A 121 -6.72 -13.91 4.31
CA PRO A 121 -7.27 -12.71 3.69
C PRO A 121 -7.79 -11.72 4.74
N PHE A 122 -7.36 -10.46 4.62
CA PHE A 122 -7.92 -9.34 5.35
C PHE A 122 -8.81 -8.54 4.41
N ASP A 123 -10.12 -8.74 4.55
CA ASP A 123 -11.11 -7.98 3.81
C ASP A 123 -11.43 -6.68 4.53
N PHE A 124 -11.25 -5.58 3.81
CA PHE A 124 -11.62 -4.22 4.20
C PHE A 124 -12.30 -3.51 3.05
N THR A 125 -12.85 -4.27 2.08
CA THR A 125 -13.44 -3.74 0.85
C THR A 125 -14.82 -3.12 1.06
N ASP A 126 -15.49 -3.46 2.15
CA ASP A 126 -16.79 -2.92 2.54
C ASP A 126 -16.66 -1.70 3.47
N GLY A 127 -17.60 -0.76 3.37
CA GLY A 127 -17.68 0.40 4.28
C GLY A 127 -16.89 1.65 3.85
N PHE A 128 -16.51 1.78 2.57
CA PHE A 128 -15.91 3.02 2.03
C PHE A 128 -16.91 4.16 1.80
N GLN A 129 -18.21 3.91 1.99
CA GLN A 129 -19.24 4.94 1.83
C GLN A 129 -19.06 6.00 2.92
N ASP A 130 -19.14 7.27 2.51
CA ASP A 130 -19.15 8.46 3.38
C ASP A 130 -17.93 8.64 4.31
N LEU A 131 -16.82 7.93 4.08
CA LEU A 131 -15.59 8.13 4.87
C LEU A 131 -15.02 9.53 4.72
N HIS A 132 -15.24 10.18 3.57
CA HIS A 132 -14.89 11.60 3.39
C HIS A 132 -15.73 12.50 4.29
N THR A 133 -17.05 12.30 4.34
CA THR A 133 -17.95 13.06 5.22
C THR A 133 -17.52 12.93 6.68
N LYS A 134 -17.29 11.70 7.14
CA LYS A 134 -16.80 11.43 8.50
C LYS A 134 -15.44 12.08 8.77
N LEU A 135 -14.52 12.04 7.81
CA LEU A 135 -13.23 12.71 7.94
C LEU A 135 -13.41 14.23 8.15
N TYR A 136 -14.28 14.87 7.38
CA TYR A 136 -14.56 16.30 7.55
C TYR A 136 -15.22 16.60 8.89
N GLU A 137 -16.16 15.76 9.35
CA GLU A 137 -16.77 15.89 10.68
C GLU A 137 -15.72 15.83 11.80
N GLU A 138 -14.78 14.89 11.73
CA GLU A 138 -13.70 14.77 12.72
C GLU A 138 -12.72 15.94 12.65
N ILE A 139 -12.38 16.44 11.46
CA ILE A 139 -11.57 17.66 11.30
C ILE A 139 -12.25 18.85 11.98
N LEU A 140 -13.55 19.03 11.75
CA LEU A 140 -14.32 20.14 12.34
C LEU A 140 -14.46 20.05 13.86
N LYS A 141 -14.36 18.83 14.43
CA LYS A 141 -14.30 18.61 15.89
C LYS A 141 -12.90 18.78 16.48
N GLY A 142 -11.87 18.99 15.65
CA GLY A 142 -10.47 19.08 16.09
C GLY A 142 -9.74 17.74 16.17
N ASN A 143 -10.33 16.64 15.67
CA ASN A 143 -9.76 15.29 15.64
C ASN A 143 -9.17 14.92 14.27
N GLY A 144 -8.77 15.91 13.47
CA GLY A 144 -8.18 15.69 12.15
C GLY A 144 -6.79 15.06 12.21
N PHE A 145 -6.37 14.42 11.11
CA PHE A 145 -5.00 13.90 10.97
C PHE A 145 -4.05 15.03 10.53
N GLY A 146 -3.05 15.33 11.36
CA GLY A 146 -2.06 16.37 11.12
C GLY A 146 -0.79 15.85 10.46
N LEU A 147 0.26 16.67 10.48
CA LEU A 147 1.54 16.33 9.86
C LEU A 147 2.22 15.12 10.50
N ASP A 148 2.10 14.97 11.81
CA ASP A 148 2.77 13.89 12.54
C ASP A 148 2.12 12.54 12.30
N GLU A 149 0.79 12.48 12.19
CA GLU A 149 0.06 11.25 11.84
C GLU A 149 0.46 10.74 10.45
N ASN A 150 0.72 11.65 9.51
CA ASN A 150 1.04 11.31 8.11
C ASN A 150 2.54 11.09 7.86
N ARG A 151 3.42 11.40 8.83
CA ARG A 151 4.88 11.43 8.64
C ARG A 151 5.44 10.10 8.13
N ASN A 152 4.98 8.99 8.70
CA ASN A 152 5.45 7.65 8.32
C ASN A 152 5.11 7.32 6.86
N ALA A 153 3.87 7.57 6.45
CA ALA A 153 3.42 7.30 5.08
C ALA A 153 4.23 8.10 4.06
N ILE A 154 4.44 9.40 4.33
CA ILE A 154 5.22 10.29 3.48
C ILE A 154 6.68 9.84 3.41
N GLN A 155 7.30 9.48 4.54
CA GLN A 155 8.67 8.96 4.56
C GLN A 155 8.80 7.69 3.71
N ILE A 156 7.89 6.73 3.88
CA ILE A 156 7.92 5.45 3.13
C ILE A 156 7.87 5.71 1.61
N VAL A 157 6.93 6.53 1.13
CA VAL A 157 6.79 6.77 -0.30
C VAL A 157 7.89 7.68 -0.86
N TYR A 158 8.44 8.58 -0.04
CA TYR A 158 9.63 9.36 -0.39
C TYR A 158 10.84 8.44 -0.59
N ASP A 159 11.09 7.52 0.34
CA ASP A 159 12.19 6.56 0.25
C ASP A 159 12.04 5.66 -0.98
N ILE A 160 10.83 5.16 -1.26
CA ILE A 160 10.57 4.36 -2.46
C ILE A 160 10.88 5.14 -3.74
N ARG A 161 10.48 6.41 -3.81
CA ARG A 161 10.72 7.27 -4.98
C ARG A 161 12.20 7.48 -5.22
N ASN A 162 12.99 7.66 -4.18
CA ASN A 162 14.42 7.94 -4.28
C ASN A 162 15.31 6.69 -4.27
N ALA A 163 14.76 5.51 -3.96
CA ALA A 163 15.52 4.28 -3.92
C ALA A 163 16.03 3.84 -5.29
N ARG A 164 17.24 3.28 -5.32
CA ARG A 164 17.71 2.46 -6.43
C ARG A 164 17.14 1.04 -6.26
N PRO A 165 16.50 0.44 -7.27
CA PRO A 165 15.99 -0.92 -7.15
C PRO A 165 17.07 -1.95 -6.81
N GLU A 166 16.75 -2.86 -5.90
CA GLU A 166 17.56 -3.98 -5.43
C GLU A 166 16.80 -5.30 -5.65
N PRO A 167 16.70 -5.82 -6.89
CA PRO A 167 15.78 -6.91 -7.24
C PRO A 167 16.03 -8.25 -6.50
N ASN A 168 17.23 -8.42 -5.93
CA ASN A 168 17.67 -9.64 -5.26
C ASN A 168 17.79 -9.50 -3.72
N SER A 169 17.41 -8.35 -3.15
CA SER A 169 17.52 -8.07 -1.72
C SER A 169 16.20 -8.34 -0.99
N GLY A 170 16.24 -9.03 0.15
CA GLY A 170 15.08 -9.25 1.02
C GLY A 170 14.01 -10.17 0.44
N GLU A 171 12.84 -10.18 1.07
CA GLU A 171 11.72 -11.04 0.65
C GLU A 171 10.92 -10.41 -0.48
N ARG A 172 10.52 -11.21 -1.48
CA ARG A 172 9.85 -10.70 -2.68
C ARG A 172 8.37 -11.06 -2.70
N HIS A 173 7.54 -10.10 -3.13
CA HIS A 173 6.12 -10.35 -3.33
C HIS A 173 5.92 -11.45 -4.40
N PRO A 174 4.95 -12.38 -4.26
CA PRO A 174 4.76 -13.49 -5.21
C PRO A 174 4.53 -13.05 -6.68
N LEU A 175 3.89 -11.90 -6.88
CA LEU A 175 3.66 -11.32 -8.22
C LEU A 175 4.84 -10.51 -8.77
N CYS A 176 5.92 -10.34 -8.01
CA CYS A 176 7.12 -9.66 -8.48
C CYS A 176 7.84 -10.57 -9.51
N PRO A 177 7.93 -10.18 -10.80
CA PRO A 177 8.55 -10.99 -11.83
C PRO A 177 9.99 -11.39 -11.48
N ARG A 178 10.34 -12.67 -11.60
CA ARG A 178 11.75 -13.09 -11.55
C ARG A 178 12.43 -12.61 -12.83
N GLU A 179 13.58 -11.94 -12.69
CA GLU A 179 14.48 -11.66 -13.82
C GLU A 179 15.08 -12.98 -14.35
#